data_AF-A0A8E6J668-F1
#
_entry.id   AF-A0A8E6J668-F1
#
_cell.length_a   1.000
_cell.length_b   1.000
_cell.length_c   1.000
_cell.angle_alpha   90.00
_cell.angle_beta   90.00
_cell.angle_gamma   90.00
#
_symmetry.space_group_name_H-M   'P 1'
#
loop_
_entity.id
_entity.type
_entity.pdbx_description
1 polymer ?
#
loop_
_entity_poly.entity_id
_entity_poly.type
_entity_poly.pdbx_seq_one_letter_code
_entity_poly.pdbx_strand_id
1 'polypeptide(L)'
;MESQVDLQIPARLVPVFATEGVRYRGAHGGRGSAKTRTFALMTAVKAYQAAEANISGVILCAREYMNSLEESSMEEVKQAIRSVAWLDDYFDIGEKYIRTKNRKVSYVFCGLRHNLDSIKSKARILVAWVDEAESVSSTAWKKLRPTVREEGSEIWVTWNPEKDGSATDKLFRKNPPKSSMIVEMNYVDNPWFPAVLEEERQEDLANLDYADYAWIWEGAYLENSDKQVLANKYVVQSFEDNLWRKSERLLFGADFGFAKDPSTLIRMFILDNNLYIEYEAYGNGVELDDMWKFYAGKTDATPKQLEDWKVTDDAKFPGIPEARKWPIKADNSRPETISHIKGQGFNISAAQKWQGSVEDGITFLRGFKKIIIHPRCKETAKEARLYSYKTDRITGEVLPIIEDKYNHCWDGIRYGLDGYIKRKPQSMGMMIPKRLRGK
;
A
#
# COMPACT_ATOMS: atom_id res chain seq x y z
N MET A 1 21.14 -31.35 -22.65
CA MET A 1 19.83 -31.59 -22.04
C MET A 1 19.42 -30.29 -21.40
N GLU A 2 18.35 -29.67 -21.88
CA GLU A 2 17.92 -28.33 -21.44
C GLU A 2 17.71 -28.33 -19.92
N SER A 3 18.64 -27.70 -19.20
CA SER A 3 18.69 -27.68 -17.74
C SER A 3 17.82 -26.59 -17.12
N GLN A 4 16.78 -26.17 -17.83
CA GLN A 4 15.89 -25.10 -17.43
C GLN A 4 14.46 -25.64 -17.42
N VAL A 5 13.80 -25.42 -16.29
CA VAL A 5 12.40 -25.78 -16.08
C VAL A 5 11.64 -24.48 -15.91
N ASP A 6 10.57 -24.33 -16.67
CA ASP A 6 9.67 -23.19 -16.50
C ASP A 6 8.74 -23.45 -15.31
N LEU A 7 8.83 -22.58 -14.30
CA LEU A 7 7.94 -22.58 -13.14
C LEU A 7 7.08 -21.34 -13.23
N GLN A 8 5.77 -21.57 -13.28
CA GLN A 8 4.76 -20.53 -13.32
C GLN A 8 4.68 -19.84 -11.95
N ILE A 9 5.47 -18.77 -11.77
CA ILE A 9 5.44 -17.91 -10.58
C ILE A 9 5.09 -16.46 -10.97
N PRO A 10 4.40 -15.70 -10.11
CA PRO A 10 4.14 -14.29 -10.37
C PRO A 10 5.44 -13.49 -10.55
N ALA A 11 5.47 -12.58 -11.53
CA ALA A 11 6.64 -11.75 -11.81
C ALA A 11 7.15 -10.99 -10.55
N ARG A 12 6.22 -10.56 -9.70
CA ARG A 12 6.52 -9.87 -8.43
C ARG A 12 7.32 -10.71 -7.44
N LEU A 13 7.23 -12.04 -7.50
CA LEU A 13 7.95 -12.97 -6.64
C LEU A 13 9.29 -13.46 -7.23
N VAL A 14 9.58 -13.19 -8.50
CA VAL A 14 10.86 -13.58 -9.12
C VAL A 14 12.06 -13.06 -8.34
N PRO A 15 12.14 -11.76 -7.95
CA PRO A 15 13.28 -11.25 -7.17
C PRO A 15 13.43 -11.97 -5.83
N VAL A 16 12.30 -12.35 -5.20
CA VAL A 16 12.28 -13.05 -3.91
C VAL A 16 13.04 -14.36 -3.97
N PHE A 17 12.97 -15.11 -5.07
CA PHE A 17 13.63 -16.41 -5.19
C PHE A 17 14.94 -16.38 -6.00
N ALA A 18 15.10 -15.41 -6.90
CA ALA A 18 16.32 -15.24 -7.70
C ALA A 18 17.48 -14.59 -6.93
N THR A 19 17.18 -13.84 -5.86
CA THR A 19 18.24 -13.19 -5.07
C THR A 19 19.05 -14.24 -4.29
N GLU A 20 20.36 -14.24 -4.43
CA GLU A 20 21.27 -15.13 -3.70
C GLU A 20 21.79 -14.50 -2.40
N GLY A 21 22.31 -15.31 -1.47
CA GLY A 21 22.95 -14.80 -0.24
C GLY A 21 22.00 -14.15 0.77
N VAL A 22 20.68 -14.32 0.63
CA VAL A 22 19.68 -13.81 1.57
C VAL A 22 19.25 -14.87 2.56
N ARG A 23 19.23 -14.52 3.85
CA ARG A 23 18.74 -15.38 4.93
C ARG A 23 17.23 -15.32 5.06
N TYR A 24 16.61 -14.20 4.71
CA TYR A 24 15.17 -14.00 4.86
C TYR A 24 14.50 -13.77 3.49
N ARG A 25 13.43 -14.49 3.22
CA ARG A 25 12.59 -14.26 2.03
C ARG A 25 11.16 -14.01 2.49
N GLY A 26 10.41 -13.19 1.79
CA GLY A 26 9.02 -13.00 2.19
C GLY A 26 8.14 -12.26 1.21
N ALA A 27 6.85 -12.37 1.45
CA ALA A 27 5.86 -11.60 0.73
C ALA A 27 4.70 -11.22 1.66
N HIS A 28 4.24 -9.99 1.55
CA HIS A 28 3.04 -9.52 2.25
C HIS A 28 2.08 -8.82 1.31
N GLY A 29 0.81 -8.74 1.69
CA GLY A 29 -0.22 -8.03 0.92
C GLY A 29 -1.60 -8.59 1.18
N GLY A 30 -2.58 -8.20 0.37
CA GLY A 30 -3.97 -8.65 0.49
C GLY A 30 -4.22 -10.08 0.05
N ARG A 31 -5.49 -10.49 0.11
CA ARG A 31 -5.97 -11.80 -0.32
C ARG A 31 -5.86 -11.98 -1.83
N GLY A 32 -5.85 -13.24 -2.27
CA GLY A 32 -5.86 -13.58 -3.69
C GLY A 32 -4.54 -13.32 -4.45
N SER A 33 -3.46 -12.96 -3.76
CA SER A 33 -2.20 -12.58 -4.41
C SER A 33 -1.22 -13.72 -4.70
N ALA A 34 -1.64 -14.99 -4.58
CA ALA A 34 -0.83 -16.19 -4.87
C ALA A 34 0.44 -16.41 -4.00
N LYS A 35 0.62 -15.66 -2.91
CA LYS A 35 1.77 -15.78 -1.98
C LYS A 35 1.97 -17.20 -1.45
N THR A 36 0.98 -17.73 -0.72
CA THR A 36 1.06 -19.04 -0.03
C THR A 36 1.38 -20.17 -0.99
N ARG A 37 0.63 -20.28 -2.10
CA ARG A 37 0.83 -21.32 -3.11
C ARG A 37 2.23 -21.25 -3.74
N THR A 38 2.72 -20.04 -4.06
CA THR A 38 4.05 -19.88 -4.66
C THR A 38 5.15 -20.24 -3.66
N PHE A 39 5.05 -19.81 -2.41
CA PHE A 39 6.03 -20.17 -1.38
C PHE A 39 6.02 -21.67 -1.10
N ALA A 40 4.85 -22.31 -1.03
CA ALA A 40 4.72 -23.75 -0.93
C ALA A 40 5.46 -24.48 -2.07
N LEU A 41 5.23 -24.08 -3.33
CA LEU A 41 5.95 -24.62 -4.49
C LEU A 41 7.47 -24.46 -4.36
N MET A 42 7.91 -23.26 -4.00
CA MET A 42 9.34 -22.98 -3.89
C MET A 42 10.01 -23.73 -2.74
N THR A 43 9.29 -24.09 -1.67
CA THR A 43 9.85 -24.98 -0.64
C THR A 43 10.14 -26.36 -1.21
N ALA A 44 9.29 -26.87 -2.11
CA ALA A 44 9.51 -28.15 -2.78
C ALA A 44 10.72 -28.09 -3.74
N VAL A 45 10.87 -26.98 -4.46
CA VAL A 45 12.05 -26.72 -5.30
C VAL A 45 13.33 -26.70 -4.45
N LYS A 46 13.33 -26.02 -3.30
CA LYS A 46 14.49 -26.00 -2.38
C LYS A 46 14.80 -27.39 -1.82
N ALA A 47 13.77 -28.16 -1.45
CA ALA A 47 13.95 -29.53 -0.98
C ALA A 47 14.55 -30.43 -2.06
N TYR A 48 14.10 -30.31 -3.31
CA TYR A 48 14.69 -30.98 -4.46
C TYR A 48 16.17 -30.59 -4.65
N GLN A 49 16.46 -29.29 -4.71
CA GLN A 49 17.83 -28.78 -4.89
C GLN A 49 18.79 -29.30 -3.81
N ALA A 50 18.36 -29.29 -2.54
CA ALA A 50 19.16 -29.81 -1.44
C ALA A 50 19.37 -31.32 -1.55
N ALA A 51 18.34 -32.08 -1.90
CA ALA A 51 18.43 -33.53 -2.05
C ALA A 51 19.36 -33.93 -3.20
N GLU A 52 19.31 -33.24 -4.34
CA GLU A 52 20.22 -33.43 -5.48
C GLU A 52 21.66 -33.03 -5.15
N ALA A 53 21.85 -32.01 -4.31
CA ALA A 53 23.15 -31.65 -3.74
C ALA A 53 23.62 -32.60 -2.62
N ASN A 54 22.92 -33.73 -2.40
CA ASN A 54 23.20 -34.73 -1.38
C ASN A 54 23.14 -34.20 0.08
N ILE A 55 22.44 -33.08 0.30
CA ILE A 55 22.23 -32.45 1.60
C ILE A 55 20.96 -33.04 2.24
N SER A 56 21.12 -33.65 3.42
CA SER A 56 19.98 -34.09 4.23
C SER A 56 19.51 -32.99 5.17
N GLY A 57 18.20 -32.90 5.40
CA GLY A 57 17.63 -31.95 6.35
C GLY A 57 16.11 -31.90 6.34
N VAL A 58 15.56 -30.82 6.89
CA VAL A 58 14.11 -30.61 6.95
C VAL A 58 13.69 -29.26 6.37
N ILE A 59 12.52 -29.27 5.75
CA ILE A 59 11.73 -28.06 5.52
C ILE A 59 10.74 -27.95 6.67
N LEU A 60 10.85 -26.89 7.46
CA LEU A 60 9.93 -26.59 8.55
C LEU A 60 8.84 -25.66 8.03
N CYS A 61 7.59 -26.10 8.07
CA CYS A 61 6.41 -25.29 7.79
C CYS A 61 5.71 -24.94 9.11
N ALA A 62 5.53 -23.66 9.40
CA ALA A 62 5.02 -23.20 10.69
C ALA A 62 3.94 -22.12 10.57
N ARG A 63 3.06 -22.07 11.59
CA ARG A 63 2.07 -21.01 11.83
C ARG A 63 2.02 -20.71 13.34
N GLU A 64 1.51 -19.55 13.78
CA GLU A 64 1.41 -19.26 15.24
C GLU A 64 0.52 -20.29 15.94
N TYR A 65 -0.70 -20.45 15.41
CA TYR A 65 -1.70 -21.39 15.87
C TYR A 65 -1.82 -22.54 14.87
N MET A 66 -1.78 -23.76 15.39
CA MET A 66 -2.11 -24.96 14.66
C MET A 66 -3.29 -25.57 15.41
N ASN A 67 -4.51 -25.25 14.99
CA ASN A 67 -5.64 -26.09 15.38
C ASN A 67 -5.47 -27.46 14.69
N SER A 68 -6.25 -28.48 15.06
CA SER A 68 -6.18 -29.87 14.56
C SER A 68 -6.26 -30.07 13.03
N LEU A 69 -6.26 -28.98 12.26
CA LEU A 69 -5.81 -28.88 10.87
C LEU A 69 -4.29 -29.05 10.76
N GLU A 70 -3.78 -30.26 11.05
CA GLU A 70 -2.48 -30.71 10.50
C GLU A 70 -2.43 -30.59 8.95
N GLU A 71 -3.58 -30.28 8.32
CA GLU A 71 -3.85 -30.24 6.89
C GLU A 71 -3.52 -28.92 6.17
N SER A 72 -3.68 -27.70 6.72
CA SER A 72 -3.67 -26.50 5.83
C SER A 72 -2.32 -26.25 5.12
N SER A 73 -1.22 -26.05 5.85
CA SER A 73 0.09 -25.84 5.18
C SER A 73 0.62 -27.11 4.50
N MET A 74 0.29 -28.29 5.03
CA MET A 74 0.69 -29.56 4.40
C MET A 74 -0.02 -29.74 3.06
N GLU A 75 -1.31 -29.46 3.00
CA GLU A 75 -2.12 -29.59 1.80
C GLU A 75 -1.71 -28.57 0.75
N GLU A 76 -1.39 -27.33 1.13
CA GLU A 76 -0.81 -26.33 0.21
C GLU A 76 0.49 -26.85 -0.44
N VAL A 77 1.38 -27.47 0.34
CA VAL A 77 2.61 -28.07 -0.19
C VAL A 77 2.30 -29.28 -1.07
N LYS A 78 1.37 -30.16 -0.68
CA LYS A 78 0.96 -31.31 -1.50
C LYS A 78 0.40 -30.86 -2.84
N GLN A 79 -0.49 -29.87 -2.85
CA GLN A 79 -1.08 -29.33 -4.07
C GLN A 79 -0.03 -28.67 -4.95
N ALA A 80 0.90 -27.91 -4.36
CA ALA A 80 1.99 -27.29 -5.09
C ALA A 80 2.92 -28.33 -5.75
N ILE A 81 3.29 -29.39 -5.03
CA ILE A 81 4.09 -30.50 -5.58
C ILE A 81 3.34 -31.18 -6.72
N ARG A 82 2.09 -31.57 -6.48
CA ARG A 82 1.25 -32.28 -7.47
C ARG A 82 0.99 -31.46 -8.74
N SER A 83 1.01 -30.13 -8.63
CA SER A 83 0.82 -29.26 -9.80
C SER A 83 2.00 -29.25 -10.78
N VAL A 84 3.14 -29.84 -10.41
CA VAL A 84 4.36 -29.86 -11.21
C VAL A 84 4.85 -31.31 -11.36
N ALA A 85 4.72 -31.88 -12.56
CA ALA A 85 4.89 -33.32 -12.80
C ALA A 85 6.25 -33.89 -12.31
N TRP A 86 7.35 -33.17 -12.50
CA TRP A 86 8.67 -33.64 -12.06
C TRP A 86 8.88 -33.52 -10.54
N LEU A 87 8.18 -32.59 -9.87
CA LEU A 87 8.15 -32.55 -8.41
C LEU A 87 7.28 -33.70 -7.89
N ASP A 88 6.10 -33.93 -8.48
CA ASP A 88 5.23 -35.03 -8.08
C ASP A 88 5.94 -36.39 -8.19
N ASP A 89 6.74 -36.60 -9.26
CA ASP A 89 7.57 -37.80 -9.38
C ASP A 89 8.77 -37.83 -8.43
N TYR A 90 9.25 -36.71 -7.88
CA TYR A 90 10.41 -36.71 -6.99
C TYR A 90 10.04 -36.94 -5.51
N PHE A 91 8.78 -36.69 -5.14
CA PHE A 91 8.32 -36.76 -3.76
C PHE A 91 7.54 -38.05 -3.46
N ASP A 92 7.67 -38.52 -2.22
CA ASP A 92 6.85 -39.55 -1.60
C ASP A 92 5.92 -38.82 -0.62
N ILE A 93 4.63 -38.75 -0.99
CA ILE A 93 3.59 -38.02 -0.26
C ILE A 93 2.62 -39.03 0.35
N GLY A 94 2.58 -39.07 1.68
CA GLY A 94 1.58 -39.81 2.43
C GLY A 94 0.49 -38.90 3.01
N GLU A 95 -0.43 -39.50 3.76
CA GLU A 95 -1.48 -38.77 4.49
C GLU A 95 -0.86 -37.76 5.47
N LYS A 96 0.15 -38.18 6.24
CA LYS A 96 0.77 -37.40 7.32
C LYS A 96 2.24 -37.02 7.08
N TYR A 97 2.76 -37.23 5.87
CA TYR A 97 4.16 -36.92 5.59
C TYR A 97 4.38 -36.46 4.15
N ILE A 98 5.42 -35.64 3.97
CA ILE A 98 5.98 -35.26 2.68
C ILE A 98 7.50 -35.43 2.79
N ARG A 99 8.09 -36.17 1.86
CA ARG A 99 9.55 -36.32 1.77
C ARG A 99 9.99 -36.58 0.34
N THR A 100 11.27 -36.35 0.09
CA THR A 100 11.92 -36.76 -1.16
C THR A 100 12.01 -38.29 -1.25
N LYS A 101 11.89 -38.89 -2.44
CA LYS A 101 11.96 -40.35 -2.62
C LYS A 101 13.30 -40.94 -2.16
N ASN A 102 14.40 -40.19 -2.29
CA ASN A 102 15.72 -40.55 -1.77
C ASN A 102 15.88 -40.36 -0.24
N ARG A 103 14.83 -39.89 0.44
CA ARG A 103 14.74 -39.67 1.90
C ARG A 103 15.76 -38.70 2.49
N LYS A 104 16.38 -37.84 1.67
CA LYS A 104 17.34 -36.83 2.13
C LYS A 104 16.64 -35.68 2.84
N VAL A 105 15.55 -35.18 2.25
CA VAL A 105 14.78 -34.06 2.77
C VAL A 105 13.36 -34.49 3.12
N SER A 106 12.89 -34.06 4.30
CA SER A 106 11.53 -34.31 4.80
C SER A 106 10.88 -33.01 5.29
N TYR A 107 9.55 -32.98 5.32
CA TYR A 107 8.79 -31.84 5.84
C TYR A 107 8.40 -32.07 7.29
N VAL A 108 8.44 -30.98 8.07
CA VAL A 108 7.98 -30.93 9.46
C VAL A 108 6.98 -29.78 9.58
N PHE A 109 5.84 -30.04 10.19
CA PHE A 109 4.79 -29.04 10.40
C PHE A 109 4.69 -28.70 11.89
N CYS A 110 4.66 -27.41 12.24
CA CYS A 110 4.67 -26.96 13.64
C CYS A 110 3.80 -25.71 13.93
N GLY A 111 3.03 -25.76 15.02
CA GLY A 111 2.45 -24.56 15.65
C GLY A 111 3.44 -23.88 16.61
N LEU A 112 3.80 -22.62 16.36
CA LEU A 112 4.87 -21.94 17.10
C LEU A 112 4.52 -21.70 18.58
N ARG A 113 3.25 -21.45 18.92
CA ARG A 113 2.86 -21.09 20.30
C ARG A 113 3.24 -22.14 21.35
N HIS A 114 3.10 -23.43 21.01
CA HIS A 114 3.28 -24.53 21.97
C HIS A 114 4.46 -25.46 21.67
N ASN A 115 4.91 -25.55 20.41
CA ASN A 115 5.87 -26.59 20.00
C ASN A 115 7.29 -26.08 19.72
N LEU A 116 7.58 -24.79 19.94
CA LEU A 116 8.90 -24.20 19.67
C LEU A 116 10.07 -24.89 20.37
N ASP A 117 9.88 -25.38 21.60
CA ASP A 117 10.94 -26.05 22.35
C ASP A 117 11.19 -27.50 21.85
N SER A 118 10.19 -28.12 21.20
CA SER A 118 10.33 -29.44 20.55
C SER A 118 11.07 -29.39 19.21
N ILE A 119 11.08 -28.23 18.53
CA ILE A 119 11.84 -28.02 17.28
C ILE A 119 13.34 -27.99 17.57
N LYS A 120 13.77 -27.48 18.74
CA LYS A 120 15.19 -27.33 19.10
C LYS A 120 15.97 -28.64 19.12
N SER A 121 15.30 -29.75 19.43
CA SER A 121 15.89 -31.10 19.51
C SER A 121 15.73 -31.91 18.21
N LYS A 122 14.98 -31.39 17.23
CA LYS A 122 14.70 -32.06 15.96
C LYS A 122 15.30 -31.26 14.80
N ALA A 123 16.33 -31.85 14.19
CA ALA A 123 16.68 -31.68 12.79
C ALA A 123 17.54 -30.47 12.35
N ARG A 124 18.21 -30.71 11.22
CA ARG A 124 18.97 -29.78 10.40
C ARG A 124 17.98 -29.03 9.49
N ILE A 125 17.49 -27.88 9.94
CA ILE A 125 16.50 -27.08 9.20
C ILE A 125 17.19 -26.36 8.04
N LEU A 126 16.77 -26.68 6.82
CA LEU A 126 17.25 -26.04 5.59
C LEU A 126 16.44 -24.77 5.28
N VAL A 127 15.12 -24.86 5.42
CA VAL A 127 14.20 -23.72 5.27
C VAL A 127 13.17 -23.78 6.37
N ALA A 128 12.90 -22.65 7.02
CA ALA A 128 11.73 -22.47 7.87
C ALA A 128 10.76 -21.50 7.21
N TRP A 129 9.68 -22.02 6.64
CA TRP A 129 8.59 -21.22 6.11
C TRP A 129 7.52 -21.01 7.17
N VAL A 130 7.31 -19.75 7.55
CA VAL A 130 6.25 -19.31 8.45
C VAL A 130 5.15 -18.66 7.61
N ASP A 131 4.01 -19.34 7.50
CA ASP A 131 2.85 -18.87 6.78
C ASP A 131 1.85 -18.19 7.73
N GLU A 132 0.96 -17.35 7.19
CA GLU A 132 0.00 -16.55 7.97
C GLU A 132 0.65 -15.82 9.16
N ALA A 133 1.84 -15.28 8.92
CA ALA A 133 2.74 -14.90 10.00
C ALA A 133 2.33 -13.65 10.80
N GLU A 134 1.25 -12.96 10.44
CA GLU A 134 0.78 -11.73 11.11
C GLU A 134 0.52 -11.96 12.60
N SER A 135 -0.04 -13.11 12.95
CA SER A 135 -0.35 -13.49 14.33
C SER A 135 0.86 -13.91 15.16
N VAL A 136 2.05 -14.05 14.55
CA VAL A 136 3.23 -14.61 15.22
C VAL A 136 3.78 -13.66 16.27
N SER A 137 3.93 -14.13 17.50
CA SER A 137 4.37 -13.31 18.62
C SER A 137 5.86 -12.96 18.57
N SER A 138 6.25 -11.85 19.20
CA SER A 138 7.66 -11.44 19.29
C SER A 138 8.54 -12.49 20.00
N THR A 139 7.97 -13.19 20.99
CA THR A 139 8.63 -14.31 21.69
C THR A 139 8.84 -15.49 20.76
N ALA A 140 7.85 -15.83 19.92
CA ALA A 140 7.99 -16.91 18.93
C ALA A 140 9.12 -16.60 17.94
N TRP A 141 9.17 -15.37 17.39
CA TRP A 141 10.26 -14.95 16.50
C TRP A 141 11.64 -15.01 17.16
N LYS A 142 11.76 -14.58 18.42
CA LYS A 142 13.01 -14.64 19.19
C LYS A 142 13.50 -16.08 19.40
N LYS A 143 12.60 -17.06 19.49
CA LYS A 143 12.95 -18.48 19.62
C LYS A 143 13.21 -19.14 18.26
N LEU A 144 12.40 -18.87 17.24
CA LEU A 144 12.49 -19.51 15.93
C LEU A 144 13.79 -19.11 15.19
N ARG A 145 14.11 -17.82 15.14
CA ARG A 145 15.24 -17.32 14.33
C ARG A 145 16.59 -17.94 14.72
N PRO A 146 16.95 -18.10 16.01
CA PRO A 146 18.16 -18.81 16.41
C PRO A 146 18.08 -20.34 16.24
N THR A 147 16.88 -20.91 16.12
CA THR A 147 16.70 -22.35 15.90
C THR A 147 17.07 -22.74 14.47
N VAL A 148 16.82 -21.84 13.50
CA VAL A 148 17.25 -21.97 12.10
C VAL A 148 18.69 -21.48 11.98
N ARG A 149 19.63 -22.40 12.24
CA ARG A 149 21.05 -22.11 12.49
C ARG A 149 22.04 -22.70 11.50
N GLU A 150 21.57 -23.56 10.60
CA GLU A 150 22.45 -24.26 9.67
C GLU A 150 23.03 -23.28 8.65
N GLU A 151 24.26 -23.52 8.21
CA GLU A 151 24.86 -22.70 7.17
C GLU A 151 24.04 -22.82 5.88
N GLY A 152 23.73 -21.68 5.26
CA GLY A 152 22.84 -21.60 4.10
C GLY A 152 21.35 -21.79 4.41
N SER A 153 20.94 -21.93 5.68
CA SER A 153 19.52 -22.01 6.02
C SER A 153 18.78 -20.69 5.89
N GLU A 154 17.54 -20.76 5.43
CA GLU A 154 16.70 -19.59 5.15
C GLU A 154 15.42 -19.58 6.01
N ILE A 155 14.90 -18.38 6.29
CA ILE A 155 13.60 -18.17 6.94
C ILE A 155 12.69 -17.46 5.96
N TRP A 156 11.57 -18.09 5.63
CA TRP A 156 10.60 -17.59 4.68
C TRP A 156 9.35 -17.13 5.42
N VAL A 157 8.77 -16.00 5.02
CA VAL A 157 7.66 -15.39 5.75
C VAL A 157 6.57 -14.90 4.80
N THR A 158 5.36 -15.40 4.96
CA THR A 158 4.17 -14.94 4.22
C THR A 158 3.09 -14.47 5.18
N TRP A 159 2.52 -13.29 4.95
CA TRP A 159 1.44 -12.77 5.80
C TRP A 159 0.55 -11.75 5.09
N ASN A 160 -0.67 -11.60 5.60
CA ASN A 160 -1.53 -10.48 5.27
C ASN A 160 -1.44 -9.48 6.44
N PRO A 161 -1.00 -8.22 6.21
CA PRO A 161 -0.92 -7.23 7.29
C PRO A 161 -2.29 -6.99 7.93
N GLU A 162 -2.32 -6.84 9.25
CA GLU A 162 -3.55 -6.51 9.97
C GLU A 162 -3.29 -5.35 10.92
N LYS A 163 -2.28 -5.47 11.79
CA LYS A 163 -1.99 -4.46 12.80
C LYS A 163 -0.69 -3.72 12.51
N ASP A 164 -0.78 -2.39 12.42
CA ASP A 164 0.40 -1.54 12.35
C ASP A 164 1.26 -1.73 13.61
N GLY A 165 2.49 -2.19 13.43
CA GLY A 165 3.40 -2.49 14.55
C GLY A 165 3.20 -3.86 15.21
N SER A 166 2.56 -4.83 14.55
CA SER A 166 2.65 -6.26 14.92
C SER A 166 4.12 -6.73 14.96
N ALA A 167 4.40 -7.89 15.56
CA ALA A 167 5.78 -8.36 15.68
C ALA A 167 6.38 -8.68 14.31
N THR A 168 5.59 -9.29 13.43
CA THR A 168 5.95 -9.60 12.04
C THR A 168 6.12 -8.32 11.22
N ASP A 169 5.17 -7.38 11.32
CA ASP A 169 5.26 -6.07 10.66
C ASP A 169 6.56 -5.33 11.01
N LYS A 170 6.87 -5.21 12.31
CA LYS A 170 8.08 -4.54 12.79
C LYS A 170 9.36 -5.17 12.26
N LEU A 171 9.41 -6.50 12.18
CA LEU A 171 10.60 -7.27 11.81
C LEU A 171 10.81 -7.36 10.30
N PHE A 172 9.73 -7.44 9.51
CA PHE A 172 9.82 -7.86 8.12
C PHE A 172 9.27 -6.84 7.12
N ARG A 173 8.39 -5.91 7.53
CA ARG A 173 7.92 -4.81 6.69
C ARG A 173 8.65 -3.50 7.01
N LYS A 174 8.64 -3.09 8.29
CA LYS A 174 9.17 -1.79 8.71
C LYS A 174 10.68 -1.76 8.87
N ASN A 175 11.26 -2.82 9.46
CA ASN A 175 12.70 -2.93 9.69
C ASN A 175 13.24 -4.27 9.20
N PRO A 176 13.12 -4.57 7.89
CA PRO A 176 13.55 -5.84 7.34
C PRO A 176 15.03 -6.10 7.62
N PRO A 177 15.46 -7.36 7.88
CA PRO A 177 16.86 -7.69 8.06
C PRO A 177 17.70 -7.32 6.83
N LYS A 178 18.96 -6.93 7.00
CA LYS A 178 19.85 -6.57 5.86
C LYS A 178 19.98 -7.68 4.81
N SER A 179 20.02 -8.93 5.26
CA SER A 179 20.07 -10.12 4.39
C SER A 179 18.65 -10.62 4.14
N SER A 180 17.83 -9.80 3.48
CA SER A 180 16.44 -10.16 3.15
C SER A 180 16.02 -9.71 1.74
N MET A 181 15.09 -10.46 1.16
CA MET A 181 14.33 -10.04 -0.02
C MET A 181 12.84 -10.26 0.26
N ILE A 182 12.12 -9.16 0.47
CA ILE A 182 10.72 -9.16 0.88
C ILE A 182 9.96 -8.18 -0.02
N VAL A 183 8.82 -8.61 -0.56
CA VAL A 183 8.03 -7.80 -1.48
C VAL A 183 6.59 -7.64 -1.01
N GLU A 184 5.98 -6.50 -1.34
CA GLU A 184 4.53 -6.32 -1.28
C GLU A 184 3.90 -6.84 -2.59
N MET A 185 2.82 -7.61 -2.48
CA MET A 185 2.13 -8.27 -3.58
C MET A 185 0.62 -8.44 -3.29
N ASN A 186 -0.21 -7.97 -4.23
CA ASN A 186 -1.67 -7.95 -4.14
C ASN A 186 -2.33 -8.70 -5.32
N TYR A 187 -3.66 -8.72 -5.40
CA TYR A 187 -4.40 -9.43 -6.46
C TYR A 187 -4.00 -8.99 -7.87
N VAL A 188 -3.65 -7.72 -8.05
CA VAL A 188 -3.17 -7.16 -9.34
C VAL A 188 -1.86 -7.78 -9.83
N ASP A 189 -1.06 -8.34 -8.92
CA ASP A 189 0.21 -8.99 -9.24
C ASP A 189 0.03 -10.49 -9.54
N ASN A 190 -1.18 -11.04 -9.38
CA ASN A 190 -1.49 -12.44 -9.62
C ASN A 190 -2.06 -12.63 -11.04
N PRO A 191 -1.29 -13.20 -11.99
CA PRO A 191 -1.77 -13.44 -13.36
C PRO A 191 -2.91 -14.47 -13.43
N TRP A 192 -3.08 -15.28 -12.38
CA TRP A 192 -4.09 -16.32 -12.26
C TRP A 192 -5.12 -15.97 -11.19
N PHE A 193 -5.45 -14.69 -11.04
CA PHE A 193 -6.48 -14.25 -10.11
C PHE A 193 -7.84 -14.87 -10.48
N PRO A 194 -8.46 -15.70 -9.62
CA PRO A 194 -9.68 -16.43 -9.98
C PRO A 194 -10.87 -15.50 -10.22
N ALA A 195 -11.70 -15.80 -11.23
CA ALA A 195 -12.91 -15.03 -11.53
C ALA A 195 -13.86 -14.91 -10.34
N VAL A 196 -14.03 -15.99 -9.56
CA VAL A 196 -14.85 -16.00 -8.34
C VAL A 196 -14.33 -15.04 -7.26
N LEU A 197 -13.02 -14.82 -7.17
CA LEU A 197 -12.47 -13.83 -6.24
C LEU A 197 -12.55 -12.41 -6.80
N GLU A 198 -12.56 -12.24 -8.12
CA GLU A 198 -12.80 -10.94 -8.74
C GLU A 198 -14.25 -10.49 -8.56
N GLU A 199 -15.23 -11.41 -8.64
CA GLU A 199 -16.62 -11.14 -8.30
C GLU A 199 -16.75 -10.64 -6.85
N GLU A 200 -16.22 -11.40 -5.88
CA GLU A 200 -16.21 -11.01 -4.47
C GLU A 200 -15.51 -9.65 -4.26
N ARG A 201 -14.37 -9.43 -4.90
CA ARG A 201 -13.61 -8.17 -4.78
C ARG A 201 -14.41 -6.97 -5.28
N GLN A 202 -15.17 -7.13 -6.37
CA GLN A 202 -15.99 -6.05 -6.91
C GLN A 202 -17.21 -5.78 -6.03
N GLU A 203 -17.81 -6.82 -5.44
CA GLU A 203 -18.85 -6.66 -4.42
C GLU A 203 -18.32 -5.94 -3.19
N ASP A 204 -17.15 -6.34 -2.68
CA ASP A 204 -16.49 -5.67 -1.56
C ASP A 204 -16.15 -4.21 -1.88
N LEU A 205 -15.65 -3.92 -3.08
CA LEU A 205 -15.35 -2.55 -3.51
C LEU A 205 -16.60 -1.67 -3.56
N ALA A 206 -17.75 -2.25 -3.90
CA ALA A 206 -19.03 -1.54 -3.97
C ALA A 206 -19.70 -1.34 -2.60
N ASN A 207 -19.52 -2.30 -1.69
CA ASN A 207 -20.32 -2.41 -0.47
C ASN A 207 -19.55 -2.10 0.82
N LEU A 208 -18.23 -2.34 0.87
CA LEU A 208 -17.40 -2.04 2.04
C LEU A 208 -16.93 -0.59 1.99
N ASP A 209 -16.59 -0.04 3.16
CA ASP A 209 -15.76 1.15 3.16
C ASP A 209 -14.37 0.81 2.60
N TYR A 210 -13.71 1.82 2.03
CA TYR A 210 -12.46 1.58 1.33
C TYR A 210 -11.33 1.13 2.27
N ALA A 211 -11.41 1.39 3.58
CA ALA A 211 -10.41 0.95 4.53
C ALA A 211 -10.42 -0.58 4.66
N ASP A 212 -11.60 -1.14 4.86
CA ASP A 212 -11.81 -2.58 4.92
C ASP A 212 -11.46 -3.25 3.58
N TYR A 213 -11.94 -2.70 2.46
CA TYR A 213 -11.59 -3.19 1.13
C TYR A 213 -10.07 -3.28 0.94
N ALA A 214 -9.34 -2.22 1.27
CA ALA A 214 -7.91 -2.17 1.02
C ALA A 214 -7.09 -2.94 2.07
N TRP A 215 -7.61 -3.19 3.27
CA TRP A 215 -7.05 -4.19 4.19
C TRP A 215 -7.17 -5.61 3.60
N ILE A 216 -8.38 -5.97 3.14
CA ILE A 216 -8.67 -7.31 2.61
C ILE A 216 -7.89 -7.58 1.32
N TRP A 217 -7.91 -6.66 0.36
CA TRP A 217 -7.45 -6.89 -1.02
C TRP A 217 -6.10 -6.24 -1.35
N GLU A 218 -5.74 -5.15 -0.67
CA GLU A 218 -4.55 -4.35 -1.00
C GLU A 218 -3.44 -4.44 0.07
N GLY A 219 -3.63 -5.23 1.13
CA GLY A 219 -2.58 -5.47 2.13
C GLY A 219 -2.27 -4.27 3.03
N ALA A 220 -3.24 -3.37 3.17
CA ALA A 220 -3.19 -2.32 4.17
C ALA A 220 -3.36 -2.87 5.59
N TYR A 221 -3.24 -2.02 6.59
CA TYR A 221 -3.65 -2.38 7.95
C TYR A 221 -5.14 -2.18 8.11
N LEU A 222 -5.71 -2.91 9.06
CA LEU A 222 -7.05 -2.66 9.55
C LEU A 222 -7.07 -1.31 10.28
N GLU A 223 -7.89 -0.38 9.79
CA GLU A 223 -8.02 0.97 10.35
C GLU A 223 -9.35 1.10 11.09
N ASN A 224 -9.34 1.85 12.20
CA ASN A 224 -10.60 2.26 12.82
C ASN A 224 -11.18 3.44 12.04
N SER A 225 -12.35 3.26 11.43
CA SER A 225 -13.06 4.30 10.68
C SER A 225 -13.41 5.53 11.52
N ASP A 226 -13.59 5.38 12.85
CA ASP A 226 -14.09 6.44 13.73
C ASP A 226 -13.12 7.63 13.87
N LYS A 227 -11.82 7.42 13.65
CA LYS A 227 -10.82 8.50 13.70
C LYS A 227 -10.66 9.24 12.36
N GLN A 228 -11.23 8.73 11.27
CA GLN A 228 -10.99 9.30 9.93
C GLN A 228 -11.68 10.64 9.73
N VAL A 229 -10.96 11.62 9.19
CA VAL A 229 -11.47 12.99 8.96
C VAL A 229 -12.63 13.00 7.95
N LEU A 230 -12.59 12.13 6.95
CA LEU A 230 -13.57 12.03 5.88
C LEU A 230 -14.42 10.76 5.96
N ALA A 231 -14.52 10.15 7.16
CA ALA A 231 -15.38 9.00 7.41
C ALA A 231 -16.78 9.22 6.81
N ASN A 232 -17.27 8.23 6.07
CA ASN A 232 -18.59 8.20 5.41
C ASN A 232 -18.85 9.32 4.38
N LYS A 233 -17.81 10.02 3.91
CA LYS A 233 -17.95 11.12 2.94
C LYS A 233 -17.40 10.83 1.56
N TYR A 234 -16.60 9.77 1.41
CA TYR A 234 -16.00 9.42 0.13
C TYR A 234 -16.33 7.99 -0.32
N VAL A 235 -16.17 7.74 -1.61
CA VAL A 235 -16.07 6.39 -2.20
C VAL A 235 -14.99 6.36 -3.26
N VAL A 236 -14.42 5.18 -3.48
CA VAL A 236 -13.50 4.93 -4.59
C VAL A 236 -14.28 4.22 -5.69
N GLN A 237 -14.54 4.91 -6.79
CA GLN A 237 -15.40 4.39 -7.87
C GLN A 237 -15.00 5.00 -9.22
N SER A 238 -15.00 4.17 -10.27
CA SER A 238 -14.79 4.65 -11.64
C SER A 238 -16.01 5.43 -12.14
N PHE A 239 -15.75 6.37 -13.06
CA PHE A 239 -16.77 7.15 -13.75
C PHE A 239 -16.27 7.50 -15.15
N GLU A 240 -17.17 7.97 -16.02
CA GLU A 240 -16.85 8.27 -17.42
C GLU A 240 -15.80 9.40 -17.54
N ASP A 241 -14.79 9.21 -18.39
CA ASP A 241 -13.69 10.18 -18.62
C ASP A 241 -14.15 11.53 -19.18
N ASN A 242 -15.36 11.62 -19.72
CA ASN A 242 -15.95 12.85 -20.23
C ASN A 242 -16.95 13.50 -19.25
N LEU A 243 -17.16 12.92 -18.06
CA LEU A 243 -18.14 13.41 -17.09
C LEU A 243 -17.86 14.86 -16.67
N TRP A 244 -16.58 15.22 -16.55
CA TRP A 244 -16.15 16.58 -16.22
C TRP A 244 -16.68 17.65 -17.18
N ARG A 245 -17.02 17.29 -18.43
CA ARG A 245 -17.57 18.24 -19.42
C ARG A 245 -18.96 18.75 -19.04
N LYS A 246 -19.65 18.07 -18.11
CA LYS A 246 -20.93 18.52 -17.54
C LYS A 246 -20.73 19.53 -16.41
N SER A 247 -19.51 19.66 -15.88
CA SER A 247 -19.18 20.67 -14.88
C SER A 247 -18.84 22.00 -15.55
N GLU A 248 -19.05 23.10 -14.82
CA GLU A 248 -18.73 24.44 -15.32
C GLU A 248 -17.22 24.67 -15.51
N ARG A 249 -16.40 23.95 -14.73
CA ARG A 249 -14.94 24.12 -14.73
C ARG A 249 -14.20 22.94 -14.14
N LEU A 250 -12.95 22.78 -14.57
CA LEU A 250 -11.95 21.99 -13.85
C LEU A 250 -11.29 22.83 -12.75
N LEU A 251 -10.94 22.15 -11.66
CA LEU A 251 -10.23 22.68 -10.50
C LEU A 251 -8.92 21.92 -10.36
N PHE A 252 -7.84 22.65 -10.10
CA PHE A 252 -6.52 22.08 -9.90
C PHE A 252 -5.91 22.61 -8.60
N GLY A 253 -5.43 21.68 -7.79
CA GLY A 253 -4.86 21.95 -6.48
C GLY A 253 -3.48 21.33 -6.32
N ALA A 254 -2.50 22.11 -5.86
CA ALA A 254 -1.11 21.67 -5.77
C ALA A 254 -0.53 21.88 -4.36
N ASP A 255 0.06 20.82 -3.80
CA ASP A 255 0.85 20.89 -2.56
C ASP A 255 2.33 20.65 -2.88
N PHE A 256 3.23 21.45 -2.29
CA PHE A 256 4.66 21.36 -2.57
C PHE A 256 5.38 20.62 -1.44
N GLY A 257 5.90 19.44 -1.77
CA GLY A 257 6.68 18.63 -0.83
C GLY A 257 8.06 19.22 -0.50
N PHE A 258 8.55 18.96 0.71
CA PHE A 258 9.94 19.18 1.09
C PHE A 258 10.60 17.89 1.55
N ALA A 259 11.82 17.65 1.07
CA ALA A 259 12.66 16.51 1.47
C ALA A 259 11.96 15.15 1.35
N LYS A 260 11.29 14.69 2.42
CA LYS A 260 10.56 13.42 2.46
C LYS A 260 9.09 13.55 2.10
N ASP A 261 8.55 14.77 2.11
CA ASP A 261 7.15 15.02 1.80
C ASP A 261 6.94 15.04 0.27
N PRO A 262 5.81 14.50 -0.20
CA PRO A 262 5.47 14.44 -1.61
C PRO A 262 5.06 15.82 -2.16
N SER A 263 5.34 16.06 -3.43
CA SER A 263 4.63 17.09 -4.20
C SER A 263 3.40 16.48 -4.85
N THR A 264 2.30 17.24 -4.89
CA THR A 264 1.03 16.80 -5.45
C THR A 264 0.47 17.78 -6.47
N LEU A 265 -0.27 17.25 -7.45
CA LEU A 265 -1.22 18.01 -8.26
C LEU A 265 -2.49 17.16 -8.40
N ILE A 266 -3.63 17.72 -8.02
CA ILE A 266 -4.92 17.03 -8.06
C ILE A 266 -5.84 17.77 -9.02
N ARG A 267 -6.43 17.02 -9.97
CA ARG A 267 -7.50 17.51 -10.84
C ARG A 267 -8.84 16.99 -10.35
N MET A 268 -9.78 17.91 -10.18
CA MET A 268 -11.11 17.62 -9.69
C MET A 268 -12.16 18.53 -10.33
N PHE A 269 -13.43 18.15 -10.18
CA PHE A 269 -14.57 18.96 -10.60
C PHE A 269 -15.77 18.73 -9.68
N ILE A 270 -16.72 19.66 -9.71
CA ILE A 270 -17.94 19.59 -8.89
C ILE A 270 -19.14 19.40 -9.82
N LEU A 271 -19.98 18.42 -9.52
CA LEU A 271 -21.23 18.17 -10.22
C LEU A 271 -22.30 17.68 -9.24
N ASP A 272 -23.47 18.33 -9.24
CA ASP A 272 -24.62 18.00 -8.38
C ASP A 272 -24.26 17.89 -6.88
N ASN A 273 -23.44 18.84 -6.40
CA ASN A 273 -22.91 18.87 -5.03
C ASN A 273 -22.07 17.63 -4.64
N ASN A 274 -21.49 16.94 -5.62
CA ASN A 274 -20.46 15.94 -5.40
C ASN A 274 -19.10 16.45 -5.89
N LEU A 275 -18.03 16.11 -5.19
CA LEU A 275 -16.66 16.39 -5.60
C LEU A 275 -16.08 15.15 -6.28
N TYR A 276 -15.68 15.26 -7.54
CA TYR A 276 -15.05 14.19 -8.30
C TYR A 276 -13.55 14.45 -8.39
N ILE A 277 -12.74 13.52 -7.90
CA ILE A 277 -11.28 13.55 -7.98
C ILE A 277 -10.88 12.56 -9.07
N GLU A 278 -10.32 13.08 -10.16
CA GLU A 278 -10.20 12.34 -11.43
C GLU A 278 -8.76 11.97 -11.76
N TYR A 279 -7.81 12.87 -11.51
CA TYR A 279 -6.38 12.60 -11.72
C TYR A 279 -5.56 13.10 -10.53
N GLU A 280 -4.48 12.38 -10.23
CA GLU A 280 -3.45 12.81 -9.30
C GLU A 280 -2.07 12.67 -9.93
N ALA A 281 -1.17 13.58 -9.57
CA ALA A 281 0.26 13.39 -9.63
C ALA A 281 0.76 13.41 -8.19
N TYR A 282 1.51 12.40 -7.79
CA TYR A 282 2.07 12.27 -6.44
C TYR A 282 3.51 11.78 -6.55
N GLY A 283 4.47 12.53 -6.01
CA GLY A 283 5.89 12.21 -6.17
C GLY A 283 6.77 12.77 -5.06
N ASN A 284 7.68 11.93 -4.54
CA ASN A 284 8.69 12.35 -3.58
C ASN A 284 9.94 12.85 -4.30
N GLY A 285 10.54 13.94 -3.81
CA GLY A 285 11.80 14.46 -4.36
C GLY A 285 11.69 14.87 -5.84
N VAL A 286 10.56 15.46 -6.24
CA VAL A 286 10.42 16.02 -7.60
C VAL A 286 11.25 17.29 -7.68
N GLU A 287 12.24 17.28 -8.57
CA GLU A 287 13.10 18.45 -8.81
C GLU A 287 12.30 19.57 -9.47
N LEU A 288 12.64 20.82 -9.15
CA LEU A 288 11.90 22.00 -9.62
C LEU A 288 11.84 22.09 -11.15
N ASP A 289 12.94 21.72 -11.83
CA ASP A 289 13.04 21.72 -13.29
C ASP A 289 12.20 20.61 -13.95
N ASP A 290 11.86 19.55 -13.21
CA ASP A 290 11.01 18.45 -13.68
C ASP A 290 9.52 18.69 -13.37
N MET A 291 9.15 19.76 -12.65
CA MET A 291 7.77 20.02 -12.23
C MET A 291 6.79 20.13 -13.41
N TRP A 292 7.21 20.70 -14.54
CA TRP A 292 6.35 20.76 -15.73
C TRP A 292 6.06 19.37 -16.32
N LYS A 293 7.05 18.45 -16.27
CA LYS A 293 6.88 17.06 -16.68
C LYS A 293 5.91 16.38 -15.71
N PHE A 294 6.16 16.55 -14.42
CA PHE A 294 5.33 15.98 -13.36
C PHE A 294 3.85 16.40 -13.47
N TYR A 295 3.58 17.66 -13.81
CA TYR A 295 2.21 18.19 -13.89
C TYR A 295 1.48 17.86 -15.20
N ALA A 296 2.14 17.93 -16.36
CA ALA A 296 1.47 17.83 -17.66
C ALA A 296 2.04 16.76 -18.60
N GLY A 297 3.16 16.13 -18.24
CA GLY A 297 3.88 15.23 -19.12
C GLY A 297 4.26 15.94 -20.42
N LYS A 298 4.06 15.26 -21.56
CA LYS A 298 4.23 15.86 -22.90
C LYS A 298 3.07 16.75 -23.32
N THR A 299 1.95 16.73 -22.61
CA THR A 299 0.73 17.44 -23.02
C THR A 299 0.98 18.95 -23.05
N ASP A 300 0.75 19.54 -24.22
CA ASP A 300 0.96 20.96 -24.51
C ASP A 300 2.37 21.48 -24.13
N ALA A 301 3.39 20.60 -24.16
CA ALA A 301 4.78 20.98 -23.94
C ALA A 301 5.36 21.75 -25.14
N THR A 302 6.19 22.75 -24.87
CA THR A 302 6.87 23.53 -25.93
C THR A 302 7.95 22.69 -26.63
N PRO A 303 8.35 23.01 -27.87
CA PRO A 303 9.44 22.32 -28.55
C PRO A 303 10.72 22.26 -27.71
N LYS A 304 11.08 23.36 -27.05
CA LYS A 304 12.24 23.44 -26.15
C LYS A 304 12.11 22.48 -24.95
N GLN A 305 10.94 22.38 -24.34
CA GLN A 305 10.70 21.42 -23.25
C GLN A 305 10.83 19.97 -23.72
N LEU A 306 10.41 19.68 -24.95
CA LEU A 306 10.55 18.34 -25.54
C LEU A 306 12.00 17.96 -25.86
N GLU A 307 12.89 18.93 -26.08
CA GLU A 307 14.34 18.68 -26.18
C GLU A 307 14.92 18.13 -24.87
N ASP A 308 14.37 18.56 -23.72
CA ASP A 308 14.75 18.09 -22.38
C ASP A 308 14.04 16.78 -21.96
N TRP A 309 13.22 16.20 -22.84
CA TRP A 309 12.47 14.97 -22.55
C TRP A 309 13.32 13.72 -22.79
N LYS A 310 13.45 12.89 -21.76
CA LYS A 310 14.21 11.63 -21.85
C LYS A 310 13.26 10.47 -22.12
N VAL A 311 13.76 9.41 -22.76
CA VAL A 311 12.98 8.17 -22.98
C VAL A 311 12.44 7.59 -21.67
N THR A 312 13.16 7.76 -20.57
CA THR A 312 12.74 7.32 -19.22
C THR A 312 11.60 8.14 -18.63
N ASP A 313 11.34 9.34 -19.15
CA ASP A 313 10.35 10.27 -18.59
C ASP A 313 8.92 9.84 -18.91
N ASP A 314 8.69 9.09 -20.00
CA ASP A 314 7.36 8.60 -20.40
C ASP A 314 6.68 7.73 -19.32
N ALA A 315 7.45 6.84 -18.69
CA ALA A 315 6.94 6.01 -17.60
C ALA A 315 6.84 6.77 -16.27
N LYS A 316 7.67 7.81 -16.08
CA LYS A 316 7.79 8.55 -14.82
C LYS A 316 6.75 9.67 -14.70
N PHE A 317 6.40 10.31 -15.82
CA PHE A 317 5.62 11.53 -15.86
C PHE A 317 4.45 11.42 -16.85
N PRO A 318 3.39 10.67 -16.50
CA PRO A 318 2.23 10.50 -17.37
C PRO A 318 1.49 11.83 -17.63
N GLY A 319 1.60 12.78 -16.69
CA GLY A 319 0.98 14.09 -16.78
C GLY A 319 -0.52 14.07 -16.49
N ILE A 320 -1.06 15.23 -16.10
CA ILE A 320 -2.49 15.42 -15.89
C ILE A 320 -3.06 16.21 -17.07
N PRO A 321 -4.08 15.67 -17.77
CA PRO A 321 -4.72 16.38 -18.87
C PRO A 321 -5.26 17.73 -18.43
N GLU A 322 -5.15 18.73 -19.30
CA GLU A 322 -5.67 20.10 -19.11
C GLU A 322 -4.94 20.95 -18.05
N ALA A 323 -3.88 20.45 -17.40
CA ALA A 323 -3.16 21.16 -16.32
C ALA A 323 -2.55 22.51 -16.75
N ARG A 324 -2.15 22.67 -18.01
CA ARG A 324 -1.60 23.95 -18.52
C ARG A 324 -2.67 24.99 -18.85
N LYS A 325 -3.91 24.55 -19.10
CA LYS A 325 -5.01 25.40 -19.58
C LYS A 325 -5.80 26.03 -18.44
N TRP A 326 -6.06 25.26 -17.38
CA TRP A 326 -6.92 25.71 -16.28
C TRP A 326 -6.11 26.34 -15.13
N PRO A 327 -6.72 27.24 -14.33
CA PRO A 327 -6.05 27.80 -13.17
C PRO A 327 -5.70 26.73 -12.12
N ILE A 328 -4.45 26.73 -11.67
CA ILE A 328 -3.93 25.92 -10.57
C ILE A 328 -3.79 26.80 -9.33
N LYS A 329 -4.26 26.27 -8.20
CA LYS A 329 -4.10 26.88 -6.88
C LYS A 329 -3.14 26.05 -6.05
N ALA A 330 -2.05 26.67 -5.64
CA ALA A 330 -0.95 25.99 -4.96
C ALA A 330 -0.73 26.51 -3.55
N ASP A 331 0.02 25.73 -2.76
CA ASP A 331 0.54 26.17 -1.47
C ASP A 331 1.25 27.53 -1.60
N ASN A 332 0.93 28.46 -0.69
CA ASN A 332 1.49 29.81 -0.65
C ASN A 332 2.86 29.89 0.06
N SER A 333 3.35 28.78 0.61
CA SER A 333 4.65 28.75 1.32
C SER A 333 5.86 28.92 0.40
N ARG A 334 5.70 28.72 -0.93
CA ARG A 334 6.78 28.77 -1.94
C ARG A 334 6.47 29.66 -3.14
N PRO A 335 6.50 30.99 -2.98
CA PRO A 335 6.29 31.92 -4.08
C PRO A 335 7.30 31.73 -5.23
N GLU A 336 8.53 31.30 -4.94
CA GLU A 336 9.57 30.99 -5.92
C GLU A 336 9.21 29.78 -6.80
N THR A 337 8.67 28.70 -6.21
CA THR A 337 8.21 27.53 -6.96
C THR A 337 7.04 27.89 -7.86
N ILE A 338 6.08 28.69 -7.35
CA ILE A 338 4.96 29.20 -8.15
C ILE A 338 5.48 30.02 -9.33
N SER A 339 6.42 30.93 -9.09
CA SER A 339 7.00 31.78 -10.14
C SER A 339 7.70 30.95 -11.22
N HIS A 340 8.47 29.93 -10.80
CA HIS A 340 9.17 29.03 -11.71
C HIS A 340 8.19 28.23 -12.58
N ILE A 341 7.18 27.59 -11.98
CA ILE A 341 6.16 26.81 -12.71
C ILE A 341 5.34 27.71 -13.65
N LYS A 342 5.06 28.96 -13.23
CA LYS A 342 4.45 29.96 -14.10
C LYS A 342 5.30 30.27 -15.33
N GLY A 343 6.63 30.40 -15.16
CA GLY A 343 7.59 30.54 -16.25
C GLY A 343 7.65 29.33 -17.20
N GLN A 344 7.27 28.14 -16.73
CA GLN A 344 7.18 26.92 -17.53
C GLN A 344 5.87 26.80 -18.33
N GLY A 345 4.99 27.81 -18.29
CA GLY A 345 3.77 27.89 -19.10
C GLY A 345 2.50 27.42 -18.40
N PHE A 346 2.45 27.45 -17.07
CA PHE A 346 1.25 27.10 -16.29
C PHE A 346 0.54 28.33 -15.74
N ASN A 347 -0.79 28.28 -15.69
CA ASN A 347 -1.59 29.28 -15.00
C ASN A 347 -1.71 28.94 -13.50
N ILE A 348 -0.65 29.23 -12.73
CA ILE A 348 -0.56 28.89 -11.31
C ILE A 348 -0.57 30.13 -10.41
N SER A 349 -1.24 30.05 -9.27
CA SER A 349 -1.29 31.10 -8.24
C SER A 349 -1.39 30.51 -6.84
N ALA A 350 -0.98 31.29 -5.83
CA ALA A 350 -1.10 30.89 -4.44
C ALA A 350 -2.57 30.86 -3.98
N ALA A 351 -2.95 29.83 -3.21
CA ALA A 351 -4.23 29.77 -2.51
C ALA A 351 -4.23 30.70 -1.28
N GLN A 352 -5.40 31.20 -0.89
CA GLN A 352 -5.52 32.01 0.32
C GLN A 352 -5.48 31.10 1.57
N LYS A 353 -4.63 31.45 2.54
CA LYS A 353 -4.55 30.77 3.83
C LYS A 353 -4.83 31.73 4.99
N TRP A 354 -5.49 31.22 6.02
CA TRP A 354 -5.71 31.91 7.29
C TRP A 354 -5.62 30.93 8.45
N GLN A 355 -5.52 31.46 9.67
CA GLN A 355 -5.61 30.63 10.87
C GLN A 355 -6.99 29.95 10.93
N GLY A 356 -7.00 28.62 10.93
CA GLY A 356 -8.23 27.82 10.87
C GLY A 356 -8.67 27.40 9.45
N SER A 357 -7.90 27.74 8.41
CA SER A 357 -8.25 27.40 7.02
C SER A 357 -8.26 25.90 6.71
N VAL A 358 -7.55 25.09 7.50
CA VAL A 358 -7.57 23.63 7.38
C VAL A 358 -8.92 23.09 7.85
N GLU A 359 -9.36 23.50 9.04
CA GLU A 359 -10.62 23.12 9.65
C GLU A 359 -11.82 23.62 8.84
N ASP A 360 -11.77 24.85 8.33
CA ASP A 360 -12.77 25.39 7.41
C ASP A 360 -12.83 24.58 6.11
N GLY A 361 -11.66 24.20 5.57
CA GLY A 361 -11.57 23.37 4.36
C GLY A 361 -12.12 21.96 4.58
N ILE A 362 -11.82 21.31 5.70
CA ILE A 362 -12.41 20.02 6.07
C ILE A 362 -13.92 20.14 6.23
N THR A 363 -14.39 21.18 6.91
CA THR A 363 -15.83 21.43 7.07
C THR A 363 -16.51 21.57 5.72
N PHE A 364 -15.89 22.30 4.79
CA PHE A 364 -16.39 22.45 3.42
C PHE A 364 -16.41 21.11 2.67
N LEU A 365 -15.32 20.32 2.73
CA LEU A 365 -15.24 18.99 2.11
C LEU A 365 -16.32 18.04 2.64
N ARG A 366 -16.56 18.03 3.94
CA ARG A 366 -17.64 17.25 4.57
C ARG A 366 -19.04 17.74 4.18
N GLY A 367 -19.16 18.96 3.67
CA GLY A 367 -20.40 19.56 3.17
C GLY A 367 -20.86 19.00 1.82
N PHE A 368 -19.98 18.39 1.04
CA PHE A 368 -20.38 17.69 -0.19
C PHE A 368 -21.32 16.53 0.12
N LYS A 369 -22.22 16.23 -0.82
CA LYS A 369 -23.09 15.05 -0.75
C LYS A 369 -22.23 13.79 -0.73
N LYS A 370 -21.23 13.72 -1.62
CA LYS A 370 -20.24 12.64 -1.68
C LYS A 370 -18.96 13.16 -2.35
N ILE A 371 -17.83 12.57 -1.98
CA ILE A 371 -16.54 12.73 -2.66
C ILE A 371 -16.29 11.42 -3.43
N ILE A 372 -16.14 11.48 -4.74
CA ILE A 372 -15.90 10.32 -5.59
C ILE A 372 -14.44 10.38 -6.04
N ILE A 373 -13.65 9.41 -5.60
CA ILE A 373 -12.23 9.28 -5.94
C ILE A 373 -12.13 8.24 -7.05
N HIS A 374 -11.60 8.62 -8.21
CA HIS A 374 -11.37 7.64 -9.27
C HIS A 374 -10.31 6.62 -8.81
N PRO A 375 -10.43 5.31 -9.09
CA PRO A 375 -9.43 4.28 -8.75
C PRO A 375 -8.02 4.51 -9.31
N ARG A 376 -7.84 5.52 -10.18
CA ARG A 376 -6.52 5.92 -10.69
C ARG A 376 -5.77 6.82 -9.70
N CYS A 377 -6.50 7.43 -8.76
CA CYS A 377 -5.99 8.29 -7.70
C CYS A 377 -5.68 7.46 -6.44
N LYS A 378 -4.67 6.60 -6.54
CA LYS A 378 -4.30 5.62 -5.50
C LYS A 378 -3.83 6.28 -4.22
N GLU A 379 -2.99 7.31 -4.31
CA GLU A 379 -2.45 8.01 -3.14
C GLU A 379 -3.52 8.87 -2.47
N THR A 380 -4.41 9.51 -3.24
CA THR A 380 -5.56 10.23 -2.68
C THR A 380 -6.52 9.29 -1.97
N ALA A 381 -6.81 8.11 -2.54
CA ALA A 381 -7.65 7.10 -1.89
C ALA A 381 -7.02 6.56 -0.59
N LYS A 382 -5.69 6.36 -0.59
CA LYS A 382 -4.92 5.98 0.59
C LYS A 382 -4.92 7.08 1.65
N GLU A 383 -4.73 8.34 1.28
CA GLU A 383 -4.86 9.47 2.21
C GLU A 383 -6.30 9.60 2.74
N ALA A 384 -7.33 9.35 1.93
CA ALA A 384 -8.73 9.36 2.37
C ALA A 384 -8.97 8.45 3.59
N ARG A 385 -8.35 7.28 3.55
CA ARG A 385 -8.41 6.28 4.62
C ARG A 385 -7.54 6.64 5.82
N LEU A 386 -6.36 7.20 5.60
CA LEU A 386 -5.35 7.37 6.65
C LEU A 386 -5.41 8.76 7.31
N TYR A 387 -6.06 9.74 6.68
CA TYR A 387 -6.19 11.08 7.21
C TYR A 387 -7.12 11.09 8.42
N SER A 388 -6.55 11.29 9.61
CA SER A 388 -7.24 11.08 10.87
C SER A 388 -7.06 12.21 11.87
N TYR A 389 -7.97 12.24 12.83
CA TYR A 389 -7.82 12.98 14.08
C TYR A 389 -6.86 12.25 15.03
N LYS A 390 -6.18 13.00 15.91
CA LYS A 390 -5.32 12.46 16.96
C LYS A 390 -6.17 11.69 17.97
N THR A 391 -5.59 10.61 18.51
CA THR A 391 -6.20 9.83 19.58
C THR A 391 -5.41 10.04 20.88
N ASP A 392 -6.10 10.23 22.00
CA ASP A 392 -5.49 10.19 23.31
C ASP A 392 -4.93 8.79 23.58
N ARG A 393 -3.65 8.71 23.97
CA ARG A 393 -2.94 7.44 24.08
C ARG A 393 -3.34 6.61 25.30
N ILE A 394 -3.96 7.23 26.30
CA ILE A 394 -4.34 6.59 27.57
C ILE A 394 -5.82 6.18 27.49
N THR A 395 -6.70 7.10 27.09
CA THR A 395 -8.15 6.88 27.08
C THR A 395 -8.64 6.24 25.78
N GLY A 396 -7.88 6.38 24.68
CA GLY A 396 -8.33 5.97 23.35
C GLY A 396 -9.35 6.93 22.72
N GLU A 397 -9.61 8.08 23.33
CA GLU A 397 -10.57 9.07 22.84
C GLU A 397 -10.05 9.82 21.60
N VAL A 398 -10.92 10.01 20.60
CA VAL A 398 -10.60 10.80 19.40
C VAL A 398 -10.70 12.29 19.73
N LEU A 399 -9.57 13.00 19.62
CA LEU A 399 -9.46 14.42 19.91
C LEU A 399 -9.79 15.25 18.66
N PRO A 400 -10.37 16.46 18.78
CA PRO A 400 -10.65 17.35 17.64
C PRO A 400 -9.39 18.04 17.09
N ILE A 401 -8.26 17.32 17.07
CA ILE A 401 -6.96 17.80 16.60
C ILE A 401 -6.57 16.93 15.43
N ILE A 402 -6.36 17.53 14.26
CA ILE A 402 -5.95 16.80 13.06
C ILE A 402 -4.53 16.24 13.26
N GLU A 403 -4.30 14.99 12.86
CA GLU A 403 -2.95 14.46 12.76
C GLU A 403 -2.29 14.98 11.48
N ASP A 404 -1.12 15.59 11.61
CA ASP A 404 -0.35 16.16 10.49
C ASP A 404 0.41 15.06 9.74
N LYS A 405 -0.36 14.14 9.16
CA LYS A 405 0.09 13.01 8.33
C LYS A 405 -0.99 12.66 7.31
N TYR A 406 -0.56 12.18 6.14
CA TYR A 406 -1.46 11.72 5.07
C TYR A 406 -2.46 12.79 4.62
N ASN A 407 -1.98 14.02 4.45
CA ASN A 407 -2.77 15.21 4.14
C ASN A 407 -2.34 15.94 2.86
N HIS A 408 -1.37 15.46 2.09
CA HIS A 408 -0.80 16.22 0.98
C HIS A 408 -1.73 16.32 -0.23
N CYS A 409 -2.43 15.23 -0.57
CA CYS A 409 -3.49 15.26 -1.57
C CYS A 409 -4.66 16.11 -1.07
N TRP A 410 -5.04 15.97 0.20
CA TRP A 410 -6.15 16.75 0.78
C TRP A 410 -5.84 18.24 0.87
N ASP A 411 -4.60 18.60 1.14
CA ASP A 411 -4.10 19.97 1.12
C ASP A 411 -4.17 20.54 -0.29
N GLY A 412 -3.66 19.80 -1.28
CA GLY A 412 -3.84 20.11 -2.70
C GLY A 412 -5.31 20.34 -3.05
N ILE A 413 -6.20 19.41 -2.69
CA ILE A 413 -7.66 19.52 -2.91
C ILE A 413 -8.24 20.77 -2.24
N ARG A 414 -7.87 21.08 -0.99
CA ARG A 414 -8.33 22.30 -0.31
C ARG A 414 -7.84 23.55 -1.05
N TYR A 415 -6.60 23.58 -1.52
CA TYR A 415 -6.08 24.71 -2.29
C TYR A 415 -6.80 24.86 -3.63
N GLY A 416 -7.09 23.77 -4.34
CA GLY A 416 -7.87 23.80 -5.58
C GLY A 416 -9.30 24.30 -5.40
N LEU A 417 -9.83 24.25 -4.17
CA LEU A 417 -11.14 24.82 -3.77
C LEU A 417 -11.05 26.26 -3.26
N ASP A 418 -9.93 26.95 -3.46
CA ASP A 418 -9.77 28.39 -3.18
C ASP A 418 -10.90 29.21 -3.83
N GLY A 419 -11.49 30.12 -3.05
CA GLY A 419 -12.66 30.91 -3.43
C GLY A 419 -14.02 30.24 -3.15
N TYR A 420 -14.07 28.90 -3.07
CA TYR A 420 -15.25 28.16 -2.57
C TYR A 420 -15.22 28.06 -1.04
N ILE A 421 -14.04 27.79 -0.48
CA ILE A 421 -13.81 27.81 0.97
C ILE A 421 -13.73 29.27 1.42
N LYS A 422 -14.66 29.70 2.27
CA LYS A 422 -14.73 31.06 2.78
C LYS A 422 -14.58 31.06 4.30
N ARG A 423 -13.81 32.02 4.81
CA ARG A 423 -13.76 32.32 6.25
C ARG A 423 -15.16 32.67 6.74
N LYS A 424 -15.68 31.97 7.75
CA LYS A 424 -16.92 32.37 8.42
C LYS A 424 -16.73 33.80 8.96
N PRO A 425 -17.65 34.74 8.71
CA PRO A 425 -17.55 36.07 9.29
C PRO A 425 -17.51 35.93 10.81
N GLN A 426 -16.45 36.45 11.46
CA GLN A 426 -16.44 36.60 12.91
C GLN A 426 -17.66 37.45 13.27
N SER A 427 -18.55 36.92 14.12
CA SER A 427 -19.62 37.72 14.70
C SER A 427 -18.97 38.90 15.43
N MET A 428 -19.00 40.09 14.83
CA MET A 428 -18.61 41.31 15.54
C MET A 428 -19.63 41.50 16.66
N GLY A 429 -19.22 41.22 17.90
CA GLY A 429 -19.98 41.60 19.07
C GLY A 429 -20.22 43.11 19.01
N MET A 430 -21.48 43.50 18.90
CA MET A 430 -21.88 44.89 18.86
C MET A 430 -21.53 45.54 20.21
N MET A 431 -20.48 46.36 20.27
CA MET A 431 -20.21 47.19 21.45
C MET A 431 -21.28 48.29 21.51
N ILE A 432 -22.22 48.15 22.44
CA ILE A 432 -23.18 49.21 22.77
C ILE A 432 -22.46 50.25 23.65
N PRO A 433 -22.38 51.53 23.26
CA PRO A 433 -21.80 52.56 24.10
C PRO A 433 -22.59 52.71 25.41
N LYS A 434 -21.90 52.70 26.55
CA LYS A 434 -22.49 53.07 27.85
C LYS A 434 -22.98 54.52 27.73
N ARG A 435 -24.30 54.74 27.78
CA ARG A 435 -24.87 56.08 27.93
C ARG A 435 -24.29 56.72 29.18
N LEU A 436 -23.61 57.85 29.01
CA LEU A 436 -23.34 58.82 30.05
C LEU A 436 -24.68 59.21 30.71
N ARG A 437 -24.89 58.80 31.97
CA ARG A 437 -25.87 59.47 32.83
C ARG A 437 -25.16 60.65 33.47
N GLY A 438 -25.30 61.81 32.83
CA GLY A 438 -25.13 63.09 33.51
C GLY A 438 -26.49 63.53 34.03
N LYS A 439 -26.59 63.70 35.35
CA LYS A 439 -27.12 64.89 36.02
C LYS A 439 -26.53 64.95 37.41
#